data_AF-A0A832Y0P9-F1
#
_entry.id   AF-A0A832Y0P9-F1
#
_cell.length_a   1.000
_cell.length_b   1.000
_cell.length_c   1.000
_cell.angle_alpha   90.00
_cell.angle_beta   90.00
_cell.angle_gamma   90.00
#
_symmetry.space_group_name_H-M   'P 1'
#
loop_
_entity.id
_entity.type
_entity.pdbx_description
1 polymer ?
#
loop_
_entity_poly.entity_id
_entity_poly.type
_entity_poly.pdbx_seq_one_letter_code
_entity_poly.pdbx_strand_id
1 'polypeptide(L)'
;MPKGPEQVILDEPEMLKGFLGRKYLPPPEKVSHFKNRRIDKLYKTKRAHVIVNPFSGHKKGIEVGNFVAKELSDTKIKVELYKTDEPEHAISIIKDLTLDSNDIIVSVGGDGTFCEVITGLMFRSDSAYKEVPIALVPAGSGNSQANDMEIMDYMNALERIFSGRLRKMDIGKVSFTLDDKLETRYSHNLVGWGLGVDSNLLAEKMRFLGPLRYDLGALMSIIRGRVRKARCYVDGHLIDSAFVLLLIQNTKTGGDRLTLAPMAQVDDGKMDLGVIYHIGRLKVLKMFNQLKSEGSHVWNPNVEFYRFSTLRIETDEPTPINIDGENIGFTPVDIEVLPAAITIFH
;
A
#
# COMPACT_ATOMS: atom_id res chain seq x y z
N MET A 1 -25.45 21.00 -11.79
CA MET A 1 -24.52 20.87 -10.66
C MET A 1 -23.48 19.84 -11.06
N PRO A 2 -22.16 20.11 -10.90
CA PRO A 2 -21.19 19.05 -11.08
C PRO A 2 -21.56 17.91 -10.12
N LYS A 3 -21.55 16.68 -10.62
CA LYS A 3 -21.70 15.49 -9.76
C LYS A 3 -20.54 15.54 -8.77
N GLY A 4 -20.82 15.40 -7.47
CA GLY A 4 -19.78 15.34 -6.43
C GLY A 4 -18.76 14.22 -6.67
N PRO A 5 -17.76 14.07 -5.79
CA PRO A 5 -16.77 13.01 -5.93
C PRO A 5 -17.45 11.64 -6.07
N GLU A 6 -16.84 10.74 -6.84
CA GLU A 6 -17.39 9.41 -7.10
C GLU A 6 -17.47 8.60 -5.80
N GLN A 7 -18.61 8.66 -5.12
CA GLN A 7 -18.84 7.93 -3.89
C GLN A 7 -19.05 6.45 -4.22
N VAL A 8 -18.30 5.58 -3.54
CA VAL A 8 -18.48 4.13 -3.63
C VAL A 8 -19.57 3.71 -2.65
N ILE A 9 -20.65 3.16 -3.20
CA ILE A 9 -21.72 2.53 -2.42
C ILE A 9 -21.54 1.03 -2.52
N LEU A 10 -21.36 0.38 -1.37
CA LEU A 10 -21.33 -1.08 -1.29
C LEU A 10 -22.74 -1.60 -1.06
N ASP A 11 -23.09 -2.68 -1.76
CA ASP A 11 -24.35 -3.38 -1.53
C ASP A 11 -24.31 -4.06 -0.15
N GLU A 12 -25.17 -3.62 0.77
CA GLU A 12 -25.22 -4.18 2.12
C GLU A 12 -25.71 -5.64 2.06
N PRO A 13 -24.98 -6.59 2.64
CA PRO A 13 -25.34 -8.00 2.58
C PRO A 13 -26.52 -8.31 3.50
N GLU A 14 -27.17 -9.45 3.27
CA GLU A 14 -28.19 -9.94 4.18
C GLU A 14 -27.61 -10.19 5.58
N MET A 15 -28.37 -9.77 6.60
CA MET A 15 -27.97 -9.93 7.99
C MET A 15 -28.07 -11.40 8.41
N LEU A 16 -26.95 -11.98 8.81
CA LEU A 16 -26.85 -13.38 9.23
C LEU A 16 -27.13 -13.53 10.73
N LYS A 17 -27.57 -14.74 11.12
CA LYS A 17 -27.67 -15.16 12.51
C LYS A 17 -26.48 -16.03 12.88
N GLY A 18 -25.66 -15.56 13.81
CA GLY A 18 -24.56 -16.31 14.39
C GLY A 18 -24.99 -17.23 15.52
N PHE A 19 -23.99 -17.84 16.16
CA PHE A 19 -24.17 -18.66 17.35
C PHE A 19 -24.93 -17.87 18.44
N LEU A 20 -25.90 -18.51 19.09
CA LEU A 20 -26.86 -17.91 20.05
C LEU A 20 -27.83 -16.87 19.46
N GLY A 21 -28.02 -16.83 18.14
CA GLY A 21 -29.01 -15.96 17.50
C GLY A 21 -28.60 -14.48 17.40
N ARG A 22 -27.33 -14.16 17.70
CA ARG A 22 -26.79 -12.82 17.49
C ARG A 22 -26.79 -12.48 16.01
N LYS A 23 -27.37 -11.34 15.64
CA LYS A 23 -27.37 -10.87 14.26
C LYS A 23 -26.09 -10.10 13.95
N TYR A 24 -25.51 -10.32 12.78
CA TYR A 24 -24.34 -9.60 12.31
C TYR A 24 -24.34 -9.49 10.79
N LEU A 25 -23.66 -8.48 10.25
CA LEU A 25 -23.38 -8.39 8.83
C LEU A 25 -22.10 -9.20 8.53
N PRO A 26 -22.10 -10.05 7.51
CA PRO A 26 -20.91 -10.81 7.13
C PRO A 26 -19.77 -9.86 6.70
N PRO A 27 -18.53 -10.37 6.70
CA PRO A 27 -17.40 -9.69 6.09
C PRO A 27 -17.70 -9.33 4.62
N PRO A 28 -17.18 -8.20 4.11
CA PRO A 28 -17.35 -7.85 2.71
C PRO A 28 -16.59 -8.83 1.80
N GLU A 29 -17.22 -9.18 0.68
CA GLU A 29 -16.51 -9.85 -0.40
C GLU A 29 -15.47 -8.92 -1.00
N LYS A 30 -14.26 -9.43 -1.23
CA LYS A 30 -13.19 -8.69 -1.88
C LYS A 30 -13.34 -8.82 -3.39
N VAL A 31 -13.31 -7.70 -4.10
CA VAL A 31 -13.28 -7.74 -5.58
C VAL A 31 -11.95 -8.33 -6.07
N SER A 32 -11.83 -8.61 -7.37
CA SER A 32 -10.54 -9.04 -7.91
C SER A 32 -9.50 -7.92 -7.79
N HIS A 33 -8.24 -8.26 -7.47
CA HIS A 33 -7.14 -7.30 -7.35
C HIS A 33 -6.89 -6.51 -8.62
N PHE A 34 -7.01 -7.18 -9.76
CA PHE A 34 -7.00 -6.55 -11.07
C PHE A 34 -8.39 -6.65 -11.68
N LYS A 35 -8.93 -5.53 -12.11
CA LYS A 35 -10.13 -5.42 -12.94
C LYS A 35 -9.91 -6.07 -14.30
N ASN A 36 -8.74 -5.86 -14.90
CA ASN A 36 -8.38 -6.45 -16.17
C ASN A 36 -7.70 -7.80 -15.98
N ARG A 37 -8.23 -8.84 -16.63
CA ARG A 37 -7.63 -10.19 -16.61
C ARG A 37 -6.64 -10.44 -17.74
N ARG A 38 -6.35 -9.42 -18.57
CA ARG A 38 -5.49 -9.56 -19.74
C ARG A 38 -4.05 -9.83 -19.29
N ILE A 39 -3.45 -10.85 -19.89
CA ILE A 39 -2.00 -11.09 -19.82
C ILE A 39 -1.41 -10.35 -21.02
N ASP A 40 -0.53 -9.39 -20.77
CA ASP A 40 -0.04 -8.49 -21.82
C ASP A 40 1.04 -9.14 -22.70
N LYS A 41 1.93 -9.94 -22.10
CA LYS A 41 3.07 -10.57 -22.80
C LYS A 41 3.63 -11.74 -21.98
N LEU A 42 4.32 -12.67 -22.65
CA LEU A 42 5.27 -13.58 -22.02
C LEU A 42 6.65 -12.92 -22.04
N TYR A 43 7.04 -12.35 -20.91
CA TYR A 43 8.33 -11.70 -20.74
C TYR A 43 9.43 -12.75 -20.55
N LYS A 44 10.49 -12.65 -21.35
CA LYS A 44 11.65 -13.54 -21.23
C LYS A 44 12.75 -12.81 -20.48
N THR A 45 12.91 -13.12 -19.21
CA THR A 45 13.96 -12.56 -18.36
C THR A 45 15.34 -13.02 -18.84
N LYS A 46 16.29 -12.08 -18.97
CA LYS A 46 17.70 -12.37 -19.25
C LYS A 46 18.60 -12.08 -18.05
N ARG A 47 18.32 -11.01 -17.32
CA ARG A 47 19.02 -10.65 -16.09
C ARG A 47 18.03 -10.19 -15.02
N ALA A 48 18.31 -10.55 -13.77
CA ALA A 48 17.57 -10.12 -12.60
C ALA A 48 18.46 -9.33 -11.65
N HIS A 49 18.03 -8.12 -11.32
CA HIS A 49 18.61 -7.28 -10.27
C HIS A 49 17.85 -7.52 -8.97
N VAL A 50 18.43 -8.30 -8.07
CA VAL A 50 17.79 -8.74 -6.82
C VAL A 50 18.12 -7.75 -5.71
N ILE A 51 17.15 -6.95 -5.32
CA ILE A 51 17.27 -5.96 -4.25
C ILE A 51 16.75 -6.58 -2.95
N VAL A 52 17.63 -6.75 -1.98
CA VAL A 52 17.34 -7.47 -0.75
C VAL A 52 17.43 -6.52 0.44
N ASN A 53 16.36 -6.45 1.23
CA ASN A 53 16.41 -5.85 2.56
C ASN A 53 16.81 -6.91 3.60
N PRO A 54 18.03 -6.87 4.17
CA PRO A 54 18.53 -7.89 5.10
C PRO A 54 17.69 -8.00 6.38
N PHE A 55 17.06 -6.90 6.79
CA PHE A 55 16.34 -6.77 8.06
C PHE A 55 14.84 -7.07 7.93
N SER A 56 14.35 -7.42 6.74
CA SER A 56 12.94 -7.74 6.52
C SER A 56 12.47 -8.96 7.32
N GLY A 57 11.25 -8.86 7.85
CA GLY A 57 10.57 -9.91 8.58
C GLY A 57 11.34 -10.31 9.85
N HIS A 58 11.56 -11.61 10.02
CA HIS A 58 12.37 -12.17 11.11
C HIS A 58 13.87 -12.22 10.76
N LYS A 59 14.37 -11.18 10.05
CA LYS A 59 15.75 -11.11 9.50
C LYS A 59 16.08 -12.26 8.53
N LYS A 60 15.08 -12.69 7.75
CA LYS A 60 15.22 -13.75 6.74
C LYS A 60 15.51 -13.23 5.34
N GLY A 61 15.57 -11.91 5.15
CA GLY A 61 15.73 -11.30 3.83
C GLY A 61 16.95 -11.82 3.06
N ILE A 62 18.10 -11.95 3.72
CA ILE A 62 19.33 -12.49 3.09
C ILE A 62 19.17 -13.96 2.67
N GLU A 63 18.58 -14.79 3.53
CA GLU A 63 18.36 -16.21 3.24
C GLU A 63 17.47 -16.37 2.01
N VAL A 64 16.33 -15.67 2.00
CA VAL A 64 15.38 -15.68 0.88
C VAL A 64 16.02 -15.08 -0.37
N GLY A 65 16.74 -13.97 -0.26
CA GLY A 65 17.41 -13.31 -1.38
C GLY A 65 18.47 -14.18 -2.04
N ASN A 66 19.29 -14.87 -1.24
CA ASN A 66 20.28 -15.82 -1.75
C ASN A 66 19.61 -17.03 -2.42
N PHE A 67 18.53 -17.55 -1.83
CA PHE A 67 17.76 -18.63 -2.43
C PHE A 67 17.19 -18.23 -3.79
N VAL A 68 16.50 -17.09 -3.87
CA VAL A 68 15.94 -16.54 -5.11
C VAL A 68 17.02 -16.31 -6.16
N ALA A 69 18.15 -15.72 -5.77
CA ALA A 69 19.27 -15.50 -6.67
C ALA A 69 19.82 -16.82 -7.24
N LYS A 70 19.97 -17.85 -6.41
CA LYS A 70 20.43 -19.17 -6.84
C LYS A 70 19.45 -19.79 -7.85
N GLU A 71 18.17 -19.87 -7.52
CA GLU A 71 17.16 -20.49 -8.39
C GLU A 71 17.04 -19.77 -9.74
N LEU A 72 17.14 -18.44 -9.77
CA LEU A 72 17.20 -17.69 -11.02
C LEU A 72 18.47 -18.03 -11.82
N SER A 73 19.64 -18.07 -11.17
CA SER A 73 20.91 -18.36 -11.84
C SER A 73 20.96 -19.76 -12.47
N ASP A 74 20.29 -20.74 -11.87
CA ASP A 74 20.18 -22.11 -12.39
C ASP A 74 19.35 -22.19 -13.70
N THR A 75 18.59 -21.14 -14.04
CA THR A 75 17.72 -21.06 -15.23
C THR A 75 18.29 -20.22 -16.39
N LYS A 76 19.62 -20.00 -16.42
CA LYS A 76 20.33 -19.14 -17.40
C LYS A 76 19.99 -17.64 -17.31
N ILE A 77 19.34 -17.22 -16.23
CA ILE A 77 19.15 -15.79 -15.93
C ILE A 77 20.41 -15.30 -15.23
N LYS A 78 21.04 -14.23 -15.74
CA LYS A 78 22.15 -13.57 -15.03
C LYS A 78 21.58 -12.90 -13.78
N VAL A 79 22.26 -13.01 -12.64
CA VAL A 79 21.80 -12.41 -11.39
C VAL A 79 22.83 -11.44 -10.85
N GLU A 80 22.36 -10.25 -10.47
CA GLU A 80 23.13 -9.24 -9.74
C GLU A 80 22.36 -8.97 -8.42
N LEU A 81 22.99 -9.25 -7.28
CA LEU A 81 22.35 -9.15 -5.96
C LEU A 81 22.87 -7.92 -5.22
N TYR A 82 21.95 -7.10 -4.74
CA TYR A 82 22.19 -5.87 -4.00
C TYR A 82 21.54 -5.95 -2.63
N LYS A 83 22.30 -5.58 -1.59
CA LYS A 83 21.79 -5.52 -0.22
C LYS A 83 21.58 -4.06 0.15
N THR A 84 20.44 -3.75 0.74
CA THR A 84 20.21 -2.44 1.33
C THR A 84 20.85 -2.38 2.71
N ASP A 85 21.28 -1.21 3.14
CA ASP A 85 21.98 -1.01 4.41
C ASP A 85 21.20 -0.10 5.35
N GLU A 86 20.42 0.82 4.79
CA GLU A 86 19.65 1.84 5.52
C GLU A 86 18.34 2.15 4.77
N PRO A 87 17.38 2.87 5.41
CA PRO A 87 16.19 3.36 4.72
C PRO A 87 16.56 4.13 3.44
N GLU A 88 15.73 3.98 2.41
CA GLU A 88 15.92 4.62 1.10
C GLU A 88 17.12 4.13 0.28
N HIS A 89 17.94 3.20 0.79
CA HIS A 89 19.07 2.69 0.02
C HIS A 89 18.61 1.93 -1.25
N ALA A 90 17.44 1.27 -1.25
CA ALA A 90 16.93 0.66 -2.48
C ALA A 90 16.57 1.72 -3.55
N ILE A 91 16.14 2.92 -3.15
CA ILE A 91 15.88 4.03 -4.09
C ILE A 91 17.19 4.39 -4.81
N SER A 92 18.27 4.60 -4.05
CA SER A 92 19.59 4.94 -4.58
C SER A 92 20.14 3.85 -5.51
N ILE A 93 20.07 2.59 -5.10
CA ILE A 93 20.53 1.45 -5.91
C ILE A 93 19.77 1.41 -7.25
N ILE A 94 18.44 1.49 -7.24
CA ILE A 94 17.62 1.43 -8.46
C ILE A 94 17.84 2.64 -9.37
N LYS A 95 18.07 3.82 -8.80
CA LYS A 95 18.30 5.04 -9.59
C LYS A 95 19.56 4.95 -10.44
N ASP A 96 20.62 4.36 -9.90
CA ASP A 96 21.94 4.28 -10.54
C ASP A 96 22.19 2.97 -11.30
N LEU A 97 21.25 2.01 -11.21
CA LEU A 97 21.33 0.72 -11.90
C LEU A 97 21.40 0.88 -13.43
N THR A 98 22.22 0.06 -14.09
CA THR A 98 22.18 -0.06 -15.56
C THR A 98 21.17 -1.13 -15.94
N LEU A 99 20.12 -0.72 -16.66
CA LEU A 99 19.02 -1.60 -17.06
C LEU A 99 19.04 -1.77 -18.58
N ASP A 100 19.10 -3.03 -19.01
CA ASP A 100 19.05 -3.42 -20.42
C ASP A 100 17.70 -4.04 -20.79
N SER A 101 17.45 -4.23 -22.09
CA SER A 101 16.27 -4.97 -22.56
C SER A 101 16.21 -6.37 -21.93
N ASN A 102 15.04 -6.79 -21.47
CA ASN A 102 14.81 -8.08 -20.80
C ASN A 102 15.40 -8.21 -19.38
N ASP A 103 15.85 -7.10 -18.78
CA ASP A 103 16.13 -7.05 -17.36
C ASP A 103 14.84 -7.04 -16.53
N ILE A 104 14.94 -7.48 -15.28
CA ILE A 104 13.88 -7.36 -14.27
C ILE A 104 14.49 -6.85 -12.96
N ILE A 105 13.66 -6.23 -12.13
CA ILE A 105 13.99 -5.91 -10.75
C ILE A 105 13.24 -6.86 -9.83
N VAL A 106 13.92 -7.50 -8.88
CA VAL A 106 13.31 -8.41 -7.91
C VAL A 106 13.43 -7.79 -6.52
N SER A 107 12.31 -7.38 -5.94
CA SER A 107 12.23 -6.83 -4.59
C SER A 107 12.04 -7.95 -3.57
N VAL A 108 13.05 -8.21 -2.75
CA VAL A 108 13.01 -9.19 -1.65
C VAL A 108 12.90 -8.44 -0.33
N GLY A 109 11.69 -8.36 0.21
CA GLY A 109 11.43 -7.58 1.43
C GLY A 109 9.94 -7.50 1.78
N GLY A 110 9.58 -6.50 2.58
CA GLY A 110 8.19 -6.13 2.86
C GLY A 110 7.68 -5.01 1.95
N ASP A 111 6.48 -4.49 2.27
CA ASP A 111 5.84 -3.40 1.52
C ASP A 111 6.74 -2.15 1.40
N GLY A 112 7.42 -1.74 2.48
CA GLY A 112 8.35 -0.60 2.42
C GLY A 112 9.53 -0.77 1.45
N THR A 113 10.09 -1.98 1.35
CA THR A 113 11.15 -2.27 0.36
C THR A 113 10.61 -2.23 -1.06
N PHE A 114 9.38 -2.70 -1.28
CA PHE A 114 8.72 -2.61 -2.57
C PHE A 114 8.42 -1.15 -2.95
N CYS A 115 7.96 -0.33 -1.99
CA CYS A 115 7.78 1.11 -2.14
C CYS A 115 9.08 1.83 -2.54
N GLU A 116 10.21 1.51 -1.90
CA GLU A 116 11.52 2.07 -2.27
C GLU A 116 11.95 1.65 -3.69
N VAL A 117 11.77 0.37 -4.03
CA VAL A 117 12.10 -0.14 -5.37
C VAL A 117 11.29 0.58 -6.46
N ILE A 118 9.97 0.73 -6.25
CA ILE A 118 9.11 1.48 -7.17
C ILE A 118 9.55 2.94 -7.25
N THR A 119 9.79 3.58 -6.11
CA THR A 119 10.19 4.99 -6.05
C THR A 119 11.49 5.23 -6.79
N GLY A 120 12.51 4.39 -6.57
CA GLY A 120 13.78 4.45 -7.28
C GLY A 120 13.60 4.30 -8.80
N LEU A 121 12.77 3.36 -9.23
CA LEU A 121 12.52 3.11 -10.66
C LEU A 121 11.78 4.28 -11.32
N MET A 122 10.82 4.88 -10.61
CA MET A 122 10.04 6.04 -11.07
C MET A 122 10.87 7.33 -11.11
N PHE A 123 11.94 7.44 -10.31
CA PHE A 123 12.85 8.59 -10.34
C PHE A 123 13.89 8.59 -11.46
N ARG A 124 13.98 7.49 -12.21
CA ARG A 124 14.94 7.42 -13.31
C ARG A 124 14.52 8.31 -14.48
N SER A 125 15.48 9.05 -15.04
CA SER A 125 15.25 9.94 -16.18
C SER A 125 15.04 9.22 -17.51
N ASP A 126 15.49 7.97 -17.62
CA ASP A 126 15.40 7.15 -18.84
C ASP A 126 14.02 6.48 -19.04
N SER A 127 13.08 6.70 -18.12
CA SER A 127 11.74 6.08 -18.14
C SER A 127 11.74 4.55 -18.15
N ALA A 128 12.77 3.90 -17.59
CA ALA A 128 12.86 2.43 -17.51
C ALA A 128 11.64 1.77 -16.84
N TYR A 129 10.92 2.50 -15.98
CA TYR A 129 9.68 2.07 -15.32
C TYR A 129 8.58 1.59 -16.29
N LYS A 130 8.62 2.02 -17.56
CA LYS A 130 7.67 1.60 -18.60
C LYS A 130 7.93 0.21 -19.17
N GLU A 131 9.17 -0.27 -19.08
CA GLU A 131 9.62 -1.49 -19.78
C GLU A 131 10.15 -2.56 -18.84
N VAL A 132 10.78 -2.18 -17.73
CA VAL A 132 11.42 -3.09 -16.78
C VAL A 132 10.40 -3.52 -15.72
N PRO A 133 9.96 -4.79 -15.72
CA PRO A 133 8.98 -5.25 -14.75
C PRO A 133 9.62 -5.51 -13.38
N ILE A 134 8.80 -5.39 -12.34
CA ILE A 134 9.19 -5.65 -10.96
C ILE A 134 8.55 -6.96 -10.48
N ALA A 135 9.35 -7.81 -9.86
CA ALA A 135 8.88 -8.99 -9.15
C ALA A 135 8.87 -8.72 -7.64
N LEU A 136 7.77 -9.03 -6.96
CA LEU A 136 7.65 -8.96 -5.51
C LEU A 136 7.90 -10.33 -4.90
N VAL A 137 8.93 -10.44 -4.07
CA VAL A 137 9.21 -11.63 -3.26
C VAL A 137 8.94 -11.28 -1.79
N PRO A 138 7.87 -11.83 -1.18
CA PRO A 138 7.51 -11.49 0.19
C PRO A 138 8.53 -12.07 1.19
N ALA A 139 9.21 -11.17 1.91
CA ALA A 139 10.10 -11.50 3.03
C ALA A 139 9.85 -10.64 4.28
N GLY A 140 8.88 -9.72 4.23
CA GLY A 140 8.48 -8.86 5.35
C GLY A 140 7.48 -9.53 6.32
N SER A 141 7.03 -8.76 7.32
CA SER A 141 6.02 -9.21 8.29
C SER A 141 4.58 -8.98 7.82
N GLY A 142 4.29 -7.84 7.19
CA GLY A 142 2.94 -7.47 6.72
C GLY A 142 2.61 -8.08 5.36
N ASN A 143 3.42 -7.75 4.35
CA ASN A 143 3.32 -8.26 2.98
C ASN A 143 1.92 -8.09 2.38
N SER A 144 1.26 -6.96 2.67
CA SER A 144 -0.11 -6.67 2.22
C SER A 144 -0.25 -6.71 0.70
N GLN A 145 0.70 -6.15 -0.03
CA GLN A 145 0.68 -6.22 -1.50
C GLN A 145 0.76 -7.67 -2.00
N ALA A 146 1.67 -8.46 -1.45
CA ALA A 146 1.81 -9.86 -1.83
C ALA A 146 0.55 -10.67 -1.47
N ASN A 147 -0.09 -10.36 -0.33
CA ASN A 147 -1.36 -10.96 0.06
C ASN A 147 -2.45 -10.69 -0.98
N ASP A 148 -2.63 -9.44 -1.40
CA ASP A 148 -3.67 -9.07 -2.37
C ASP A 148 -3.36 -9.56 -3.80
N MET A 149 -2.08 -9.75 -4.12
CA MET A 149 -1.63 -10.40 -5.35
C MET A 149 -1.67 -11.93 -5.29
N GLU A 150 -2.01 -12.51 -4.13
CA GLU A 150 -2.01 -13.95 -3.85
C GLU A 150 -0.61 -14.60 -4.03
N ILE A 151 0.46 -13.85 -3.78
CA ILE A 151 1.83 -14.37 -3.75
C ILE A 151 2.05 -15.02 -2.37
N MET A 152 1.94 -16.35 -2.34
CA MET A 152 1.97 -17.12 -1.08
C MET A 152 3.34 -17.09 -0.42
N ASP A 153 4.40 -17.27 -1.21
CA ASP A 153 5.78 -17.37 -0.75
C ASP A 153 6.77 -17.03 -1.88
N TYR A 154 8.07 -17.15 -1.58
CA TYR A 154 9.13 -16.88 -2.55
C TYR A 154 9.19 -17.92 -3.69
N MET A 155 8.66 -19.13 -3.52
CA MET A 155 8.57 -20.13 -4.60
C MET A 155 7.50 -19.71 -5.60
N ASN A 156 6.33 -19.30 -5.13
CA ASN A 156 5.29 -18.77 -6.00
C ASN A 156 5.75 -17.50 -6.72
N ALA A 157 6.53 -16.63 -6.06
CA ALA A 157 7.13 -15.47 -6.72
C ALA A 157 8.08 -15.88 -7.87
N LEU A 158 8.93 -16.90 -7.66
CA LEU A 158 9.79 -17.45 -8.71
C LEU A 158 8.99 -18.05 -9.88
N GLU A 159 7.94 -18.82 -9.60
CA GLU A 159 7.05 -19.36 -10.64
C GLU A 159 6.45 -18.26 -11.52
N ARG A 160 6.02 -17.14 -10.91
CA ARG A 160 5.50 -15.98 -11.64
C ARG A 160 6.58 -15.38 -12.54
N ILE A 161 7.81 -15.23 -12.05
CA ILE A 161 8.96 -14.77 -12.86
C ILE A 161 9.18 -15.71 -14.05
N PHE A 162 9.23 -17.02 -13.84
CA PHE A 162 9.46 -18.00 -14.90
C PHE A 162 8.32 -18.08 -15.91
N SER A 163 7.08 -17.85 -15.47
CA SER A 163 5.92 -17.80 -16.35
C SER A 163 5.96 -16.61 -17.31
N GLY A 164 6.69 -15.55 -16.96
CA GLY A 164 6.79 -14.34 -17.76
C GLY A 164 5.52 -13.51 -17.81
N ARG A 165 4.49 -13.83 -17.02
CA ARG A 165 3.19 -13.17 -17.08
C ARG A 165 3.26 -11.82 -16.39
N LEU A 166 2.93 -10.78 -17.14
CA LEU A 166 2.97 -9.41 -16.68
C LEU A 166 1.58 -8.80 -16.62
N ARG A 167 1.41 -7.89 -15.65
CA ARG A 167 0.27 -6.96 -15.55
C ARG A 167 0.77 -5.57 -15.23
N LYS A 168 0.00 -4.57 -15.66
CA LYS A 168 0.22 -3.18 -15.27
C LYS A 168 -0.49 -2.87 -13.96
N MET A 169 0.10 -1.93 -13.23
CA MET A 169 -0.39 -1.49 -11.93
C MET A 169 -0.35 0.04 -11.85
N ASP A 170 -1.42 0.61 -11.34
CA ASP A 170 -1.54 2.03 -11.01
C ASP A 170 -0.69 2.32 -9.78
N ILE A 171 -0.14 3.54 -9.71
CA ILE A 171 0.71 4.00 -8.62
C ILE A 171 0.30 5.41 -8.20
N GLY A 172 0.19 5.65 -6.89
CA GLY A 172 -0.04 6.98 -6.35
C GLY A 172 1.27 7.76 -6.27
N LYS A 173 1.42 8.82 -7.05
CA LYS A 173 2.49 9.81 -6.87
C LYS A 173 2.10 10.76 -5.75
N VAL A 174 2.82 10.69 -4.63
CA VAL A 174 2.55 11.44 -3.40
C VAL A 174 3.60 12.54 -3.25
N SER A 175 3.19 13.80 -3.35
CA SER A 175 4.05 14.96 -3.13
C SER A 175 3.72 15.59 -1.78
N PHE A 176 4.72 15.83 -0.94
CA PHE A 176 4.52 16.27 0.45
C PHE A 176 5.68 17.13 0.94
N THR A 177 5.53 17.75 2.11
CA THR A 177 6.60 18.58 2.70
C THR A 177 7.44 17.78 3.69
N LEU A 178 8.77 17.80 3.54
CA LEU A 178 9.73 17.25 4.50
C LEU A 178 10.88 18.24 4.64
N ASP A 179 11.21 18.64 5.88
CA ASP A 179 12.26 19.63 6.16
C ASP A 179 12.18 20.89 5.29
N ASP A 180 10.96 21.45 5.18
CA ASP A 180 10.61 22.62 4.37
C ASP A 180 10.85 22.47 2.85
N LYS A 181 11.02 21.24 2.36
CA LYS A 181 11.18 20.92 0.94
C LYS A 181 10.02 20.08 0.43
N LEU A 182 9.69 20.28 -0.84
CA LEU A 182 8.76 19.42 -1.55
C LEU A 182 9.47 18.13 -1.94
N GLU A 183 9.03 17.03 -1.37
CA GLU A 183 9.49 15.68 -1.67
C GLU A 183 8.42 14.89 -2.42
N THR A 184 8.81 13.77 -3.03
CA THR A 184 7.88 12.87 -3.71
C THR A 184 8.16 11.42 -3.34
N ARG A 185 7.11 10.61 -3.16
CA ARG A 185 7.18 9.16 -3.02
C ARG A 185 6.14 8.52 -3.93
N TYR A 186 6.36 7.27 -4.33
CA TYR A 186 5.43 6.53 -5.15
C TYR A 186 4.81 5.40 -4.32
N SER A 187 3.55 5.56 -3.93
CA SER A 187 2.82 4.61 -3.11
C SER A 187 2.18 3.54 -3.98
N HIS A 188 2.38 2.29 -3.61
CA HIS A 188 1.73 1.15 -4.26
C HIS A 188 0.50 0.64 -3.50
N ASN A 189 0.35 1.02 -2.22
CA ASN A 189 -0.60 0.42 -1.30
C ASN A 189 -1.44 1.47 -0.57
N LEU A 190 -0.84 2.25 0.32
CA LEU A 190 -1.57 3.04 1.31
C LEU A 190 -0.90 4.38 1.64
N VAL A 191 -1.67 5.47 1.57
CA VAL A 191 -1.34 6.75 2.22
C VAL A 191 -2.32 7.05 3.36
N GLY A 192 -1.80 7.23 4.57
CA GLY A 192 -2.59 7.46 5.77
C GLY A 192 -2.48 8.89 6.28
N TRP A 193 -3.59 9.43 6.78
CA TRP A 193 -3.61 10.68 7.53
C TRP A 193 -4.58 10.62 8.72
N GLY A 194 -4.20 11.24 9.83
CA GLY A 194 -4.99 11.23 11.06
C GLY A 194 -4.69 10.03 11.97
N LEU A 195 -5.75 9.34 12.43
CA LEU A 195 -5.65 8.28 13.45
C LEU A 195 -4.64 7.18 13.09
N GLY A 196 -4.52 6.79 11.82
CA GLY A 196 -3.58 5.75 11.37
C GLY A 196 -2.12 6.15 11.62
N VAL A 197 -1.77 7.41 11.36
CA VAL A 197 -0.44 7.97 11.59
C VAL A 197 -0.12 8.03 13.07
N ASP A 198 -1.05 8.53 13.90
CA ASP A 198 -0.89 8.56 15.36
C ASP A 198 -0.65 7.16 15.94
N SER A 199 -1.39 6.18 15.41
CA SER A 199 -1.30 4.78 15.84
C SER A 199 0.06 4.18 15.50
N ASN A 200 0.55 4.43 14.28
CA ASN A 200 1.86 3.97 13.86
C ASN A 200 3.00 4.63 14.67
N LEU A 201 2.93 5.94 14.93
CA LEU A 201 3.90 6.64 15.77
C LEU A 201 3.99 6.06 17.19
N LEU A 202 2.86 5.63 17.77
CA LEU A 202 2.86 4.96 19.06
C LEU A 202 3.42 3.54 18.98
N ALA A 203 3.01 2.78 17.96
CA ALA A 203 3.49 1.42 17.70
C ALA A 203 5.02 1.37 17.54
N GLU A 204 5.62 2.37 16.90
CA GLU A 204 7.08 2.50 16.73
C GLU A 204 7.82 2.70 18.06
N LYS A 205 7.21 3.36 19.04
CA LYS A 205 7.76 3.49 20.40
C LYS A 205 7.65 2.20 21.22
N MET A 206 6.89 1.22 20.72
CA MET A 206 6.58 -0.04 21.40
C MET A 206 7.08 -1.26 20.62
N ARG A 207 8.16 -1.14 19.83
CA ARG A 207 8.75 -2.24 19.05
C ARG A 207 9.00 -3.53 19.88
N PHE A 208 9.29 -3.38 21.17
CA PHE A 208 9.50 -4.51 22.10
C PHE A 208 8.26 -5.39 22.33
N LEU A 209 7.05 -4.91 21.99
CA LEU A 209 5.79 -5.67 22.11
C LEU A 209 5.48 -6.54 20.89
N GLY A 210 6.34 -6.54 19.86
CA GLY A 210 6.10 -7.31 18.64
C GLY A 210 4.78 -6.90 17.96
N PRO A 211 4.03 -7.84 17.35
CA PRO A 211 2.79 -7.53 16.63
C PRO A 211 1.71 -6.79 17.45
N LEU A 212 1.64 -7.02 18.77
CA LEU A 212 0.64 -6.40 19.65
C LEU A 212 0.73 -4.86 19.69
N ARG A 213 1.90 -4.30 19.35
CA ARG A 213 2.14 -2.85 19.35
C ARG A 213 1.16 -2.06 18.47
N TYR A 214 0.68 -2.65 17.38
CA TYR A 214 -0.23 -1.98 16.45
C TYR A 214 -1.63 -1.83 17.04
N ASP A 215 -2.16 -2.89 17.66
CA ASP A 215 -3.48 -2.85 18.30
C ASP A 215 -3.47 -1.88 19.51
N LEU A 216 -2.39 -1.87 20.30
CA LEU A 216 -2.22 -0.92 21.39
C LEU A 216 -2.06 0.52 20.89
N GLY A 217 -1.26 0.73 19.85
CA GLY A 217 -1.10 2.04 19.21
C GLY A 217 -2.43 2.60 18.70
N ALA A 218 -3.25 1.75 18.07
CA ALA A 218 -4.59 2.10 17.63
C ALA A 218 -5.51 2.45 18.82
N LEU A 219 -5.59 1.59 19.83
CA LEU A 219 -6.45 1.81 21.00
C LEU A 219 -6.08 3.10 21.75
N MET A 220 -4.79 3.33 21.98
CA MET A 220 -4.31 4.56 22.63
C MET A 220 -4.63 5.82 21.81
N SER A 221 -4.53 5.74 20.48
CA SER A 221 -4.87 6.86 19.60
C SER A 221 -6.38 7.14 19.59
N ILE A 222 -7.21 6.09 19.62
CA ILE A 222 -8.67 6.20 19.75
C ILE A 222 -9.04 6.86 21.08
N ILE A 223 -8.40 6.47 22.18
CA ILE A 223 -8.61 7.07 23.50
C ILE A 223 -8.24 8.55 23.50
N ARG A 224 -7.13 8.93 22.84
CA ARG A 224 -6.74 10.34 22.67
C ARG A 224 -7.77 11.12 21.84
N GLY A 225 -8.36 10.47 20.83
CA GLY A 225 -9.45 11.02 20.01
C GLY A 225 -9.12 12.37 19.41
N ARG A 226 -7.92 12.49 18.82
CA ARG A 226 -7.53 13.68 18.06
C ARG A 226 -8.41 13.80 16.83
N VAL A 227 -8.91 15.01 16.62
CA VAL A 227 -9.70 15.40 15.45
C VAL A 227 -8.95 16.51 14.75
N ARG A 228 -8.87 16.43 13.42
CA ARG A 228 -8.10 17.37 12.60
C ARG A 228 -9.00 18.01 11.57
N LYS A 229 -8.92 19.33 11.41
CA LYS A 229 -9.56 20.03 10.30
C LYS A 229 -8.67 19.95 9.08
N ALA A 230 -9.26 19.71 7.93
CA ALA A 230 -8.56 19.73 6.65
C ALA A 230 -9.51 20.16 5.53
N ARG A 231 -8.92 20.71 4.47
CA ARG A 231 -9.56 20.91 3.18
C ARG A 231 -9.05 19.82 2.25
N CYS A 232 -9.94 18.93 1.84
CA CYS A 232 -9.64 17.86 0.92
C CYS A 232 -10.23 18.19 -0.45
N TYR A 233 -9.43 18.20 -1.51
CA TYR A 233 -9.89 18.41 -2.88
C TYR A 233 -9.84 17.06 -3.61
N VAL A 234 -10.99 16.42 -3.77
CA VAL A 234 -11.14 15.10 -4.41
C VAL A 234 -11.59 15.31 -5.84
N ASP A 235 -10.71 15.08 -6.82
CA ASP A 235 -10.96 15.43 -8.24
C ASP A 235 -11.54 16.85 -8.40
N GLY A 236 -10.94 17.80 -7.67
CA GLY A 236 -11.34 19.22 -7.63
C GLY A 236 -12.53 19.56 -6.73
N HIS A 237 -13.22 18.58 -6.14
CA HIS A 237 -14.35 18.82 -5.23
C HIS A 237 -13.86 19.01 -3.78
N LEU A 238 -14.21 20.15 -3.19
CA LEU A 238 -13.83 20.47 -1.81
C LEU A 238 -14.71 19.74 -0.79
N ILE A 239 -14.05 19.01 0.12
CA ILE A 239 -14.57 18.54 1.39
C ILE A 239 -13.80 19.29 2.49
N ASP A 240 -14.42 20.33 3.04
CA ASP A 240 -13.88 21.09 4.17
C ASP A 240 -14.56 20.64 5.46
N SER A 241 -13.84 19.86 6.27
CA SER A 241 -14.43 19.21 7.45
C SER A 241 -13.41 18.88 8.52
N ALA A 242 -13.91 18.31 9.61
CA ALA A 242 -13.13 17.73 10.68
C ALA A 242 -13.14 16.21 10.55
N PHE A 243 -11.97 15.59 10.63
CA PHE A 243 -11.76 14.19 10.37
C PHE A 243 -11.05 13.50 11.53
N VAL A 244 -11.37 12.22 11.70
CA VAL A 244 -10.62 11.28 12.55
C VAL A 244 -9.55 10.59 11.73
N LEU A 245 -9.89 10.14 10.51
CA LEU A 245 -9.05 9.29 9.69
C LEU A 245 -9.35 9.51 8.20
N LEU A 246 -8.29 9.60 7.41
CA LEU A 246 -8.32 9.42 5.96
C LEU A 246 -7.38 8.25 5.63
N LEU A 247 -7.88 7.27 4.89
CA LEU A 247 -7.10 6.15 4.36
C LEU A 247 -7.22 6.14 2.85
N ILE A 248 -6.11 6.37 2.16
CA ILE A 248 -6.03 6.41 0.72
C ILE A 248 -5.42 5.09 0.25
N GLN A 249 -6.18 4.28 -0.47
CA GLN A 249 -5.88 2.88 -0.77
C GLN A 249 -5.79 2.66 -2.28
N ASN A 250 -4.71 2.02 -2.72
CA ASN A 250 -4.63 1.38 -4.03
C ASN A 250 -4.99 -0.12 -3.93
N THR A 251 -4.68 -0.72 -2.78
CA THR A 251 -4.85 -2.15 -2.50
C THR A 251 -5.97 -2.37 -1.49
N LYS A 252 -6.34 -3.64 -1.26
CA LYS A 252 -7.45 -3.97 -0.35
C LYS A 252 -7.03 -4.04 1.09
N THR A 253 -5.78 -4.45 1.30
CA THR A 253 -5.24 -4.70 2.61
C THR A 253 -4.07 -3.79 2.94
N GLY A 254 -3.92 -3.50 4.23
CA GLY A 254 -2.77 -2.78 4.76
C GLY A 254 -2.31 -3.35 6.10
N GLY A 255 -1.06 -3.09 6.46
CA GLY A 255 -0.45 -3.62 7.68
C GLY A 255 -0.42 -5.15 7.69
N ASP A 256 -0.93 -5.75 8.76
CA ASP A 256 -1.04 -7.21 8.92
C ASP A 256 -2.29 -7.77 8.22
N ARG A 257 -2.41 -7.51 6.90
CA ARG A 257 -3.50 -8.02 6.02
C ARG A 257 -4.92 -7.59 6.43
N LEU A 258 -5.04 -6.49 7.18
CA LEU A 258 -6.34 -5.94 7.54
C LEU A 258 -7.05 -5.49 6.27
N THR A 259 -8.31 -5.90 6.08
CA THR A 259 -9.10 -5.51 4.91
C THR A 259 -9.61 -4.10 5.14
N LEU A 260 -9.02 -3.11 4.47
CA LEU A 260 -9.31 -1.69 4.63
C LEU A 260 -10.29 -1.19 3.56
N ALA A 261 -10.05 -1.57 2.31
CA ALA A 261 -10.85 -1.20 1.13
C ALA A 261 -11.12 -2.43 0.24
N PRO A 262 -12.13 -3.26 0.56
CA PRO A 262 -12.41 -4.50 -0.17
C PRO A 262 -12.75 -4.30 -1.67
N MET A 263 -13.13 -3.08 -2.05
CA MET A 263 -13.46 -2.64 -3.41
C MET A 263 -12.25 -2.22 -4.25
N ALA A 264 -11.06 -2.08 -3.65
CA ALA A 264 -9.90 -1.49 -4.32
C ALA A 264 -9.36 -2.39 -5.43
N GLN A 265 -8.98 -1.77 -6.54
CA GLN A 265 -8.43 -2.41 -7.74
C GLN A 265 -7.21 -1.61 -8.20
N VAL A 266 -6.11 -2.30 -8.51
CA VAL A 266 -4.82 -1.62 -8.79
C VAL A 266 -4.61 -1.29 -10.27
N ASP A 267 -5.65 -1.32 -11.10
CA ASP A 267 -5.57 -1.13 -12.55
C ASP A 267 -6.83 -0.49 -13.17
N ASP A 268 -7.60 0.25 -12.36
CA ASP A 268 -8.82 0.93 -12.78
C ASP A 268 -8.63 2.44 -13.01
N GLY A 269 -7.40 2.95 -12.85
CA GLY A 269 -7.00 4.34 -12.99
C GLY A 269 -7.38 5.23 -11.81
N LYS A 270 -7.77 4.64 -10.67
CA LYS A 270 -8.25 5.33 -9.47
C LYS A 270 -7.57 4.77 -8.21
N MET A 271 -7.65 5.57 -7.14
CA MET A 271 -7.44 5.10 -5.76
C MET A 271 -8.70 5.38 -4.94
N ASP A 272 -8.88 4.64 -3.85
CA ASP A 272 -10.03 4.75 -2.96
C ASP A 272 -9.66 5.54 -1.68
N LEU A 273 -10.42 6.60 -1.41
CA LEU A 273 -10.34 7.40 -0.19
C LEU A 273 -11.42 6.95 0.80
N GLY A 274 -11.01 6.22 1.83
CA GLY A 274 -11.81 5.91 3.01
C GLY A 274 -11.80 7.09 4.01
N VAL A 275 -12.97 7.58 4.38
CA VAL A 275 -13.16 8.76 5.21
C VAL A 275 -13.90 8.41 6.50
N ILE A 276 -13.37 8.86 7.63
CA ILE A 276 -14.08 8.91 8.91
C ILE A 276 -14.07 10.35 9.41
N TYR A 277 -15.23 11.00 9.34
CA TYR A 277 -15.43 12.34 9.87
C TYR A 277 -15.40 12.36 11.41
N HIS A 278 -15.44 13.57 11.97
CA HIS A 278 -15.51 13.77 13.40
C HIS A 278 -16.74 13.07 14.01
N ILE A 279 -16.44 12.04 14.81
CA ILE A 279 -17.42 11.30 15.61
C ILE A 279 -16.85 10.97 16.99
N GLY A 280 -17.73 10.59 17.92
CA GLY A 280 -17.31 10.21 19.28
C GLY A 280 -16.44 8.95 19.32
N ARG A 281 -15.48 8.92 20.26
CA ARG A 281 -14.46 7.86 20.40
C ARG A 281 -15.02 6.44 20.51
N LEU A 282 -16.18 6.27 21.15
CA LEU A 282 -16.85 4.96 21.26
C LEU A 282 -17.29 4.43 19.88
N LYS A 283 -17.71 5.30 18.96
CA LYS A 283 -18.03 4.92 17.58
C LYS A 283 -16.77 4.52 16.81
N VAL A 284 -15.66 5.24 17.02
CA VAL A 284 -14.35 4.88 16.43
C VAL A 284 -13.88 3.52 16.95
N LEU A 285 -13.99 3.27 18.26
CA LEU A 285 -13.67 1.97 18.84
C LEU A 285 -14.54 0.84 18.28
N LYS A 286 -15.84 1.09 18.08
CA LYS A 286 -16.74 0.14 17.42
C LYS A 286 -16.25 -0.20 16.00
N MET A 287 -15.89 0.81 15.20
CA MET A 287 -15.35 0.59 13.85
C MET A 287 -14.02 -0.15 13.86
N PHE A 288 -13.13 0.14 14.82
CA PHE A 288 -11.88 -0.60 14.96
C PHE A 288 -12.15 -2.09 15.21
N ASN A 289 -13.11 -2.44 16.08
CA ASN A 289 -13.52 -3.83 16.28
C ASN A 289 -14.16 -4.45 15.03
N GLN A 290 -14.94 -3.67 14.28
CA GLN A 290 -15.52 -4.12 13.00
C GLN A 290 -14.44 -4.38 11.94
N LEU A 291 -13.41 -3.53 11.86
CA LEU A 291 -12.25 -3.74 11.00
C LEU A 291 -11.51 -5.03 11.37
N LYS A 292 -11.27 -5.26 12.67
CA LYS A 292 -10.66 -6.50 13.16
C LYS A 292 -11.52 -7.74 12.91
N SER A 293 -12.84 -7.56 12.84
CA SER A 293 -13.81 -8.56 12.38
C SER A 293 -13.86 -8.60 10.84
N GLU A 294 -12.71 -8.89 10.22
CA GLU A 294 -12.57 -9.14 8.78
C GLU A 294 -13.07 -8.00 7.86
N GLY A 295 -12.91 -6.75 8.30
CA GLY A 295 -13.25 -5.58 7.47
C GLY A 295 -14.73 -5.21 7.46
N SER A 296 -15.54 -5.69 8.42
CA SER A 296 -16.96 -5.32 8.53
C SER A 296 -17.20 -3.82 8.87
N HIS A 297 -16.16 -3.01 9.06
CA HIS A 297 -16.27 -1.57 9.26
C HIS A 297 -16.86 -0.86 8.04
N VAL A 298 -16.74 -1.44 6.85
CA VAL A 298 -17.29 -0.89 5.61
C VAL A 298 -18.81 -0.74 5.62
N TRP A 299 -19.50 -1.50 6.47
CA TRP A 299 -20.95 -1.41 6.66
C TRP A 299 -21.36 -0.35 7.68
N ASN A 300 -20.39 0.33 8.31
CA ASN A 300 -20.69 1.36 9.29
C ASN A 300 -21.06 2.67 8.56
N PRO A 301 -22.19 3.32 8.89
CA PRO A 301 -22.62 4.55 8.21
C PRO A 301 -21.72 5.76 8.47
N ASN A 302 -20.69 5.63 9.33
CA ASN A 302 -19.69 6.67 9.58
C ASN A 302 -18.40 6.44 8.76
N VAL A 303 -18.39 5.45 7.86
CA VAL A 303 -17.31 5.19 6.91
C VAL A 303 -17.84 5.48 5.51
N GLU A 304 -17.18 6.40 4.83
CA GLU A 304 -17.46 6.70 3.43
C GLU A 304 -16.26 6.34 2.57
N PHE A 305 -16.51 5.96 1.32
CA PHE A 305 -15.48 5.68 0.33
C PHE A 305 -15.70 6.53 -0.91
N TYR A 306 -14.62 7.09 -1.44
CA TYR A 306 -14.62 7.89 -2.67
C TYR A 306 -13.53 7.39 -3.61
N ARG A 307 -13.80 7.31 -4.91
CA ARG A 307 -12.76 7.09 -5.93
C ARG A 307 -12.28 8.40 -6.49
N PHE A 308 -10.98 8.49 -6.72
CA PHE A 308 -10.35 9.71 -7.23
C PHE A 308 -9.14 9.41 -8.12
N SER A 309 -8.82 10.36 -9.01
CA SER A 309 -7.53 10.38 -9.74
C SER A 309 -6.58 11.41 -9.16
N THR A 310 -7.10 12.46 -8.54
CA THR A 310 -6.32 13.50 -7.85
C THR A 310 -6.91 13.77 -6.46
N LEU A 311 -6.05 13.87 -5.45
CA LEU A 311 -6.42 14.24 -4.09
C LEU A 311 -5.41 15.22 -3.52
N ARG A 312 -5.89 16.35 -3.01
CA ARG A 312 -5.07 17.28 -2.22
C ARG A 312 -5.62 17.36 -0.80
N ILE A 313 -4.75 17.29 0.21
CA ILE A 313 -5.12 17.47 1.61
C ILE A 313 -4.32 18.66 2.16
N GLU A 314 -5.04 19.71 2.54
CA GLU A 314 -4.48 20.90 3.16
C GLU A 314 -4.93 21.03 4.61
N THR A 315 -4.02 21.46 5.47
CA THR A 315 -4.30 21.75 6.87
C THR A 315 -3.76 23.13 7.21
N ASP A 316 -4.33 23.77 8.23
CA ASP A 316 -3.87 25.10 8.66
C ASP A 316 -2.45 25.04 9.24
N GLU A 317 -2.12 23.95 9.93
CA GLU A 317 -0.79 23.64 10.44
C GLU A 317 -0.31 22.30 9.86
N PRO A 318 0.99 22.14 9.54
CA PRO A 318 1.52 20.88 9.03
C PRO A 318 1.24 19.69 9.96
N THR A 319 0.76 18.59 9.41
CA THR A 319 0.43 17.37 10.15
C THR A 319 1.04 16.15 9.48
N PRO A 320 1.51 15.17 10.26
CA PRO A 320 2.27 14.05 9.72
C PRO A 320 1.39 13.15 8.85
N ILE A 321 1.99 12.57 7.82
CA ILE A 321 1.38 11.56 6.94
C ILE A 321 2.09 10.21 7.09
N ASN A 322 1.48 9.17 6.55
CA ASN A 322 2.05 7.84 6.42
C ASN A 322 1.99 7.41 4.95
N ILE A 323 3.06 6.83 4.41
CA ILE A 323 3.11 6.28 3.05
C ILE A 323 3.65 4.85 3.14
N ASP A 324 2.88 3.88 2.67
CA ASP A 324 3.17 2.44 2.64
C ASP A 324 3.74 1.89 3.96
N GLY A 325 3.26 2.41 5.10
CA GLY A 325 3.66 1.98 6.44
C GLY A 325 4.75 2.86 7.10
N GLU A 326 5.38 3.77 6.36
CA GLU A 326 6.38 4.69 6.87
C GLU A 326 5.77 6.06 7.21
N ASN A 327 6.01 6.57 8.42
CA ASN A 327 5.62 7.94 8.76
C ASN A 327 6.69 8.90 8.24
N ILE A 328 6.36 9.65 7.20
CA ILE A 328 7.31 10.54 6.52
C ILE A 328 6.58 11.81 6.09
N GLY A 329 7.19 12.97 6.35
CA GLY A 329 6.69 14.25 5.88
C GLY A 329 5.35 14.69 6.48
N PHE A 330 4.85 15.80 5.94
CA PHE A 330 3.71 16.53 6.46
C PHE A 330 2.84 17.10 5.33
N THR A 331 1.59 17.42 5.68
CA THR A 331 0.70 18.22 4.85
C THR A 331 1.28 19.63 4.57
N PRO A 332 0.95 20.26 3.43
CA PRO A 332 0.02 19.80 2.39
C PRO A 332 0.55 18.56 1.65
N VAL A 333 -0.36 17.68 1.24
CA VAL A 333 -0.05 16.51 0.42
C VAL A 333 -0.91 16.50 -0.82
N ASP A 334 -0.27 16.25 -1.96
CA ASP A 334 -0.91 16.06 -3.26
C ASP A 334 -0.69 14.61 -3.71
N ILE A 335 -1.76 13.94 -4.14
CA ILE A 335 -1.74 12.58 -4.64
C ILE A 335 -2.30 12.58 -6.05
N GLU A 336 -1.50 12.11 -7.01
CA GLU A 336 -1.88 11.89 -8.40
C GLU A 336 -1.80 10.40 -8.70
N VAL A 337 -2.91 9.80 -9.15
CA VAL A 337 -2.92 8.42 -9.60
C VAL A 337 -2.32 8.36 -10.99
N LEU A 338 -1.25 7.58 -11.14
CA LEU A 338 -0.58 7.32 -12.41
C LEU A 338 -1.09 5.97 -12.96
N PRO A 339 -2.00 5.96 -13.94
CA PRO A 339 -2.60 4.73 -14.42
C PRO A 339 -1.58 3.88 -15.17
N ALA A 340 -1.59 2.57 -14.90
CA ALA A 340 -0.78 1.57 -15.55
C ALA A 340 0.73 1.93 -15.53
N ALA A 341 1.18 2.58 -14.45
CA ALA A 341 2.48 3.22 -14.32
C ALA A 341 3.63 2.22 -14.32
N ILE A 342 3.48 1.11 -13.60
CA ILE A 342 4.51 0.07 -13.52
C ILE A 342 4.00 -1.26 -14.06
N THR A 343 4.93 -2.13 -14.42
CA THR A 343 4.65 -3.49 -14.83
C THR A 343 5.17 -4.47 -13.78
N ILE A 344 4.38 -5.47 -13.42
CA ILE A 344 4.69 -6.44 -12.37
C ILE A 344 4.40 -7.87 -12.82
N PHE A 345 5.09 -8.83 -12.20
CA PHE A 345 4.81 -10.26 -12.41
C PHE A 345 3.53 -10.68 -11.68
N HIS A 346 2.66 -11.42 -12.39
CA HIS A 346 1.37 -11.90 -11.88
C HIS A 346 1.15 -13.39 -12.16
#